data_AF-A0A550BTA3-F1
#
_entry.id   AF-A0A550BTA3-F1
#
_cell.length_a   1.000
_cell.length_b   1.000
_cell.length_c   1.000
_cell.angle_alpha   90.00
_cell.angle_beta   90.00
_cell.angle_gamma   90.00
#
_symmetry.space_group_name_H-M   'P 1'
#
loop_
_entity.id
_entity.type
_entity.pdbx_description
1 polymer ?
#
loop_
_entity_poly.entity_id
_entity_poly.type
_entity_poly.pdbx_seq_one_letter_code
_entity_poly.pdbx_strand_id
1 'polypeptide(L)'
;MAARAAQTTVAKGRPVAREQLSMSLRRVGGRSDGGVDFTSWWWLPHATNTSHAHSGPRRRLRIFARHAEKKKIGSNYVREMEGVLYQYHGAPPHNVLSSRSDHPPSDADDVHGAGRVPEPALVAFFHSTLLRAMSSTVPFLLLNLRPISRSTSLVDAADRREATNAGAVGSVVMNHMLSRMLGGDMEVRWEMSLNGGGQGEDGAGLYWRGHKLESCMPEMDV
;
A
#
# COMPACT_ATOMS: atom_id res chain seq x y z
N MET A 1 25.11 -11.53 3.47
CA MET A 1 24.76 -10.90 2.16
C MET A 1 23.25 -10.67 1.95
N ALA A 2 22.33 -11.49 2.48
CA ALA A 2 20.88 -11.35 2.22
C ALA A 2 20.22 -10.06 2.78
N ALA A 3 20.67 -9.56 3.95
CA ALA A 3 20.06 -8.40 4.62
C ALA A 3 20.11 -7.09 3.80
N ARG A 4 21.16 -6.89 2.98
CA ARG A 4 21.33 -5.68 2.16
C ARG A 4 20.36 -5.63 0.96
N ALA A 5 19.99 -6.79 0.41
CA ALA A 5 19.07 -6.87 -0.73
C ALA A 5 17.60 -6.64 -0.32
N ALA A 6 17.22 -7.11 0.87
CA ALA A 6 15.89 -6.87 1.45
C ALA A 6 15.68 -5.37 1.73
N GLN A 7 16.64 -4.69 2.36
CA GLN A 7 16.57 -3.24 2.63
C GLN A 7 16.40 -2.41 1.34
N THR A 8 17.04 -2.82 0.25
CA THR A 8 17.02 -2.08 -1.02
C THR A 8 15.68 -2.14 -1.75
N THR A 9 14.93 -3.24 -1.63
CA THR A 9 13.62 -3.38 -2.29
C THR A 9 12.51 -2.72 -1.48
N VAL A 10 12.64 -2.79 -0.15
CA VAL A 10 11.80 -2.10 0.82
C VAL A 10 11.87 -0.58 0.67
N ALA A 11 13.07 -0.03 0.49
CA ALA A 11 13.24 1.40 0.24
C ALA A 11 12.54 1.86 -1.06
N LYS A 12 12.39 0.97 -2.05
CA LYS A 12 11.84 1.30 -3.38
C LYS A 12 10.32 1.25 -3.47
N GLY A 13 9.66 0.44 -2.64
CA GLY A 13 8.20 0.32 -2.64
C GLY A 13 7.48 1.42 -1.86
N ARG A 14 8.18 2.08 -0.91
CA ARG A 14 7.57 3.14 -0.07
C ARG A 14 7.22 4.41 -0.86
N PRO A 15 8.09 4.96 -1.74
CA PRO A 15 7.75 6.14 -2.53
C PRO A 15 6.53 5.86 -3.42
N VAL A 16 6.54 4.73 -4.11
CA VAL A 16 5.45 4.26 -4.97
C VAL A 16 4.11 4.18 -4.25
N ALA A 17 4.08 3.51 -3.09
CA ALA A 17 2.86 3.39 -2.29
C ALA A 17 2.35 4.78 -1.88
N ARG A 18 3.25 5.68 -1.51
CA ARG A 18 2.91 7.06 -1.12
C ARG A 18 2.41 7.88 -2.31
N GLU A 19 3.18 7.96 -3.38
CA GLU A 19 2.98 8.84 -4.52
C GLU A 19 1.87 8.37 -5.46
N GLN A 20 1.69 7.05 -5.63
CA GLN A 20 0.72 6.52 -6.59
C GLN A 20 -0.53 5.95 -5.92
N LEU A 21 -0.41 5.48 -4.67
CA LEU A 21 -1.50 4.78 -4.00
C LEU A 21 -2.07 5.51 -2.77
N SER A 22 -1.61 6.72 -2.42
CA SER A 22 -2.03 7.42 -1.17
C SER A 22 -1.82 6.55 0.08
N MET A 23 -0.76 5.77 0.11
CA MET A 23 -0.49 4.77 1.14
C MET A 23 0.83 5.10 1.85
N SER A 24 0.79 5.27 3.18
CA SER A 24 2.02 5.27 3.96
C SER A 24 2.55 3.84 4.06
N LEU A 25 3.84 3.62 4.31
CA LEU A 25 4.35 2.32 4.72
C LEU A 25 5.41 2.50 5.82
N ARG A 26 5.16 1.91 6.99
CA ARG A 26 6.10 1.87 8.11
C ARG A 26 6.62 0.45 8.31
N ARG A 27 7.94 0.28 8.35
CA ARG A 27 8.55 -1.01 8.65
C ARG A 27 8.27 -1.37 10.10
N VAL A 28 7.70 -2.55 10.31
CA VAL A 28 7.52 -3.13 11.65
C VAL A 28 8.31 -4.42 11.83
N GLY A 29 8.91 -4.93 10.75
CA GLY A 29 9.45 -6.28 10.73
C GLY A 29 10.70 -6.51 11.59
N GLY A 30 10.65 -7.61 12.34
CA GLY A 30 11.62 -8.13 13.31
C GLY A 30 11.37 -9.62 13.57
N ARG A 31 12.23 -10.30 14.36
CA ARG A 31 12.26 -11.78 14.50
C ARG A 31 10.95 -12.45 14.99
N SER A 32 9.93 -11.68 15.38
CA SER A 32 8.66 -12.13 15.95
C SER A 32 7.43 -11.44 15.36
N ASP A 33 7.53 -10.85 14.17
CA ASP A 33 6.47 -10.03 13.55
C ASP A 33 5.33 -10.83 12.88
N GLY A 34 5.29 -12.16 13.07
CA GLY A 34 4.27 -13.02 12.47
C GLY A 34 4.31 -13.06 10.94
N GLY A 35 5.41 -12.62 10.33
CA GLY A 35 5.54 -12.51 8.89
C GLY A 35 5.10 -11.16 8.32
N VAL A 36 4.79 -10.15 9.13
CA VAL A 36 4.46 -8.80 8.62
C VAL A 36 5.69 -7.91 8.60
N ASP A 37 6.13 -7.50 7.42
CA ASP A 37 7.26 -6.57 7.28
C ASP A 37 6.86 -5.11 7.49
N PHE A 38 5.65 -4.72 7.06
CA PHE A 38 5.13 -3.36 7.09
C PHE A 38 3.72 -3.28 7.64
N THR A 39 3.45 -2.18 8.34
CA THR A 39 2.08 -1.76 8.65
C THR A 39 1.90 -0.31 8.29
N SER A 40 0.67 0.07 7.93
CA SER A 40 0.37 1.46 7.64
C SER A 40 -1.11 1.78 7.48
N TRP A 41 -1.39 2.96 6.93
CA TRP A 41 -2.71 3.44 6.56
C TRP A 41 -2.81 3.70 5.06
N TRP A 42 -3.93 3.28 4.47
CA TRP A 42 -4.40 3.70 3.15
C TRP A 42 -5.39 4.84 3.30
N TRP A 43 -5.14 5.98 2.67
CA TRP A 43 -6.07 7.10 2.65
C TRP A 43 -6.96 7.02 1.41
N LEU A 44 -8.27 6.94 1.64
CA LEU A 44 -9.26 6.77 0.59
C LEU A 44 -10.38 7.80 0.71
N PRO A 45 -11.05 8.16 -0.40
CA PRO A 45 -12.26 8.96 -0.33
C PRO A 45 -13.33 8.28 0.54
N HIS A 46 -14.15 9.08 1.20
CA HIS A 46 -15.33 8.57 1.89
C HIS A 46 -16.42 8.22 0.87
N ALA A 47 -17.06 7.05 1.01
CA ALA A 47 -18.04 6.57 0.04
C ALA A 47 -19.28 7.47 -0.09
N THR A 48 -19.60 8.24 0.96
CA THR A 48 -20.74 9.16 1.00
C THR A 48 -20.47 10.49 0.30
N ASN A 49 -19.22 10.82 -0.02
CA ASN A 49 -18.90 12.11 -0.60
C ASN A 49 -19.03 12.06 -2.13
N THR A 50 -20.13 12.60 -2.63
CA THR A 50 -20.44 12.70 -4.06
C THR A 50 -19.85 13.94 -4.71
N SER A 51 -19.36 14.90 -3.91
CA SER A 51 -18.86 16.20 -4.35
C SER A 51 -17.35 16.27 -4.22
N HIS A 52 -16.67 16.24 -5.37
CA HIS A 52 -15.24 16.46 -5.58
C HIS A 52 -14.29 15.53 -4.79
N ALA A 53 -13.68 14.57 -5.50
CA ALA A 53 -12.68 13.63 -4.96
C ALA A 53 -11.41 14.28 -4.37
N HIS A 54 -11.27 15.61 -4.49
CA HIS A 54 -10.04 16.35 -4.23
C HIS A 54 -9.97 17.00 -2.83
N SER A 55 -11.09 17.35 -2.20
CA SER A 55 -11.07 18.11 -0.92
C SER A 55 -11.96 17.52 0.20
N GLY A 56 -12.58 16.38 -0.04
CA GLY A 56 -13.48 15.74 0.92
C GLY A 56 -12.77 15.06 2.10
N PRO A 57 -13.49 14.81 3.22
CA PRO A 57 -13.00 13.96 4.29
C PRO A 57 -12.57 12.59 3.74
N ARG A 58 -11.39 12.14 4.15
CA ARG A 58 -10.83 10.84 3.76
C ARG A 58 -11.00 9.82 4.88
N ARG A 59 -11.27 8.58 4.50
CA ARG A 59 -11.23 7.43 5.42
C ARG A 59 -9.85 6.76 5.37
N ARG A 60 -9.51 6.06 6.45
CA ARG A 60 -8.28 5.28 6.56
C ARG A 60 -8.57 3.79 6.60
N LEU A 61 -7.83 2.99 5.83
CA LEU A 61 -7.81 1.54 5.97
C LEU A 61 -6.47 1.10 6.54
N ARG A 62 -6.48 0.21 7.54
CA ARG A 62 -5.24 -0.35 8.07
C ARG A 62 -4.65 -1.29 7.04
N ILE A 63 -3.35 -1.20 6.78
CA ILE A 63 -2.66 -2.10 5.87
C ILE A 63 -1.63 -2.92 6.62
N PHE A 64 -1.58 -4.21 6.31
CA PHE A 64 -0.44 -5.08 6.62
C PHE A 64 0.20 -5.50 5.29
N ALA A 65 1.48 -5.20 5.15
CA ALA A 65 2.23 -5.58 3.97
C ALA A 65 3.36 -6.52 4.35
N ARG A 66 3.62 -7.50 3.50
CA ARG A 66 4.76 -8.37 3.65
C ARG A 66 5.65 -8.22 2.43
N HIS A 67 6.92 -7.96 2.69
CA HIS A 67 7.92 -8.01 1.66
C HIS A 67 8.14 -9.45 1.27
N ALA A 68 8.41 -9.60 0.00
CA ALA A 68 8.39 -10.87 -0.62
C ALA A 68 9.72 -10.87 -1.39
N GLU A 69 10.64 -11.70 -0.89
CA GLU A 69 12.00 -11.72 -1.42
C GLU A 69 12.01 -12.36 -2.82
N LYS A 70 13.12 -12.23 -3.55
CA LYS A 70 13.30 -12.77 -4.92
C LYS A 70 12.99 -14.26 -5.10
N LYS A 71 12.73 -15.00 -4.02
CA LYS A 71 12.37 -16.42 -4.07
C LYS A 71 10.94 -16.57 -4.58
N LYS A 72 10.68 -17.66 -5.29
CA LYS A 72 9.32 -18.02 -5.74
C LYS A 72 8.43 -18.17 -4.51
N ILE A 73 7.45 -17.29 -4.37
CA ILE A 73 6.54 -17.32 -3.24
C ILE A 73 5.37 -18.24 -3.57
N GLY A 74 5.21 -19.25 -2.74
CA GLY A 74 4.13 -20.23 -2.88
C GLY A 74 2.81 -19.72 -2.32
N SER A 75 1.75 -20.48 -2.57
CA SER A 75 0.41 -20.25 -2.01
C SER A 75 0.38 -20.22 -0.47
N ASN A 76 1.36 -20.83 0.20
CA ASN A 76 1.51 -20.77 1.66
C ASN A 76 1.60 -19.33 2.18
N TYR A 77 2.21 -18.43 1.41
CA TYR A 77 2.30 -17.04 1.79
C TYR A 77 0.94 -16.36 1.91
N VAL A 78 0.03 -16.64 0.96
CA VAL A 78 -1.34 -16.11 1.02
C VAL A 78 -2.04 -16.67 2.27
N ARG A 79 -1.86 -17.95 2.60
CA ARG A 79 -2.40 -18.56 3.82
C ARG A 79 -1.85 -17.95 5.10
N GLU A 80 -0.54 -17.67 5.15
CA GLU A 80 0.08 -16.99 6.28
C GLU A 80 -0.52 -15.59 6.47
N MET A 81 -0.66 -14.83 5.38
CA MET A 81 -1.28 -13.50 5.38
C MET A 81 -2.78 -13.55 5.76
N GLU A 82 -3.53 -14.55 5.28
CA GLU A 82 -4.90 -14.83 5.74
C GLU A 82 -4.93 -15.03 7.27
N GLY A 83 -4.00 -15.84 7.81
CA GLY A 83 -3.87 -16.09 9.25
C GLY A 83 -3.59 -14.82 10.07
N VAL A 84 -2.71 -13.94 9.59
CA VAL A 84 -2.44 -12.63 10.22
C VAL A 84 -3.72 -11.82 10.35
N LEU A 85 -4.55 -11.79 9.30
CA LEU A 85 -5.79 -11.02 9.33
C LEU A 85 -6.81 -11.61 10.30
N TYR A 86 -6.98 -12.94 10.31
CA TYR A 86 -7.87 -13.61 11.24
C TYR A 86 -7.45 -13.39 12.69
N GLN A 87 -6.15 -13.39 12.97
CA GLN A 87 -5.64 -13.07 14.31
C GLN A 87 -5.94 -11.62 14.68
N TYR A 88 -5.82 -10.68 13.74
CA TYR A 88 -6.16 -9.28 13.98
C TYR A 88 -7.65 -9.07 14.24
N HIS A 89 -8.52 -9.75 13.48
CA HIS A 89 -9.98 -9.70 13.69
C HIS A 89 -10.43 -10.41 14.97
N GLY A 90 -9.75 -11.49 15.36
CA GLY A 90 -10.06 -12.26 16.57
C GLY A 90 -9.46 -11.68 17.85
N ALA A 91 -8.54 -10.72 17.75
CA ALA A 91 -7.96 -10.07 18.93
C ALA A 91 -9.00 -9.15 19.58
N PRO A 92 -9.31 -9.30 20.88
CA PRO A 92 -10.16 -8.36 21.58
C PRO A 92 -9.53 -6.96 21.51
N PRO A 93 -10.33 -5.88 21.42
CA PRO A 93 -9.87 -4.51 21.12
C PRO A 93 -8.91 -3.88 22.16
N HIS A 94 -8.41 -4.64 23.14
CA HIS A 94 -7.63 -4.15 24.27
C HIS A 94 -6.15 -4.57 24.32
N ASN A 95 -5.61 -5.38 23.39
CA ASN A 95 -4.32 -6.05 23.67
C ASN A 95 -3.19 -5.98 22.62
N VAL A 96 -3.27 -5.14 21.59
CA VAL A 96 -2.20 -5.14 20.55
C VAL A 96 -1.10 -4.10 20.77
N LEU A 97 -1.21 -3.18 21.74
CA LEU A 97 -0.14 -2.22 22.07
C LEU A 97 -0.09 -1.86 23.57
N SER A 98 0.04 -2.85 24.46
CA SER A 98 0.56 -2.60 25.81
C SER A 98 2.08 -2.79 25.85
N SER A 99 2.78 -1.98 25.04
CA SER A 99 4.17 -1.63 25.31
C SER A 99 4.20 -0.14 25.63
N ARG A 100 4.12 0.16 26.93
CA ARG A 100 4.56 1.37 27.63
C ARG A 100 4.77 2.62 26.78
N SER A 101 3.76 3.48 26.75
CA SER A 101 3.98 4.93 26.75
C SER A 101 2.79 5.59 27.47
N ASP A 102 3.05 6.14 28.66
CA ASP A 102 2.14 6.98 29.42
C ASP A 102 1.97 8.33 28.71
N HIS A 103 1.23 8.35 27.61
CA HIS A 103 0.77 9.59 27.00
C HIS A 103 -0.66 9.41 26.48
N PRO A 104 -1.64 10.20 26.96
CA PRO A 104 -2.96 10.20 26.35
C PRO A 104 -2.86 10.81 24.94
N PRO A 105 -3.38 10.17 23.89
CA PRO A 105 -3.51 10.82 22.59
C PRO A 105 -4.65 11.84 22.68
N SER A 106 -4.28 13.12 22.67
CA SER A 106 -5.17 14.23 22.41
C SER A 106 -5.32 14.39 20.90
N ASP A 107 -6.06 13.49 20.25
CA ASP A 107 -6.48 13.65 18.86
C ASP A 107 -8.01 13.72 18.83
N ALA A 108 -8.51 14.91 19.12
CA ALA A 108 -9.88 15.31 18.85
C ALA A 108 -10.02 15.64 17.35
N ASP A 109 -10.19 14.62 16.50
CA ASP A 109 -10.78 14.81 15.16
C ASP A 109 -11.31 13.53 14.49
N ASP A 110 -11.70 12.51 15.27
CA ASP A 110 -12.52 11.37 14.79
C ASP A 110 -14.00 11.65 15.04
N VAL A 111 -14.48 12.81 14.59
CA VAL A 111 -15.90 13.16 14.62
C VAL A 111 -16.50 12.79 13.26
N HIS A 112 -17.05 11.57 13.20
CA HIS A 112 -18.20 11.07 12.42
C HIS A 112 -17.99 9.62 11.93
N GLY A 113 -18.11 8.68 12.87
CA GLY A 113 -18.20 7.25 12.59
C GLY A 113 -18.00 6.39 13.83
N ALA A 114 -19.00 6.32 14.69
CA ALA A 114 -18.98 5.54 15.92
C ALA A 114 -18.37 4.13 15.75
N GLY A 115 -17.25 3.87 16.41
CA GLY A 115 -16.84 2.55 16.91
C GLY A 115 -16.44 1.47 15.89
N ARG A 116 -16.35 1.75 14.58
CA ARG A 116 -15.97 0.72 13.61
C ARG A 116 -14.45 0.67 13.47
N VAL A 117 -13.84 -0.40 14.00
CA VAL A 117 -12.42 -0.70 13.80
C VAL A 117 -12.15 -0.71 12.29
N PRO A 118 -11.15 0.06 11.80
CA PRO A 118 -10.87 0.13 10.37
C PRO A 118 -10.56 -1.26 9.83
N GLU A 119 -11.29 -1.66 8.79
CA GLU A 119 -11.11 -2.99 8.18
C GLU A 119 -9.70 -3.08 7.56
N PRO A 120 -8.95 -4.13 7.91
CA PRO A 120 -7.58 -4.27 7.44
C PRO A 120 -7.52 -4.81 6.01
N ALA A 121 -6.70 -4.19 5.17
CA ALA A 121 -6.33 -4.67 3.84
C ALA A 121 -4.92 -5.25 3.85
N LEU A 122 -4.69 -6.27 3.03
CA LEU A 122 -3.38 -6.89 2.90
C LEU A 122 -2.72 -6.49 1.59
N VAL A 123 -1.47 -6.01 1.68
CA VAL A 123 -0.66 -5.72 0.50
C VAL A 123 0.41 -6.81 0.37
N ALA A 124 0.32 -7.59 -0.69
CA ALA A 124 1.30 -8.63 -0.99
C ALA A 124 1.96 -8.33 -2.33
N PHE A 125 3.20 -8.76 -2.51
CA PHE A 125 3.85 -8.68 -3.81
C PHE A 125 3.77 -10.07 -4.47
N PHE A 126 4.02 -10.19 -5.77
CA PHE A 126 4.26 -11.43 -6.56
C PHE A 126 3.12 -12.03 -7.42
N HIS A 127 3.55 -12.67 -8.50
CA HIS A 127 2.72 -13.24 -9.56
C HIS A 127 2.28 -14.69 -9.27
N SER A 128 3.11 -15.51 -8.61
CA SER A 128 2.82 -16.94 -8.35
C SER A 128 1.71 -17.18 -7.32
N THR A 129 1.34 -16.14 -6.57
CA THR A 129 0.26 -16.16 -5.57
C THR A 129 -1.06 -15.60 -6.12
N LEU A 130 -1.05 -15.07 -7.34
CA LEU A 130 -2.19 -14.34 -7.93
C LEU A 130 -3.48 -15.13 -7.86
N LEU A 131 -3.52 -16.35 -8.40
CA LEU A 131 -4.74 -17.17 -8.43
C LEU A 131 -5.30 -17.46 -7.02
N ARG A 132 -4.41 -17.70 -6.05
CA ARG A 132 -4.81 -17.96 -4.66
C ARG A 132 -5.32 -16.67 -3.98
N ALA A 133 -4.66 -15.55 -4.18
CA ALA A 133 -5.09 -14.27 -3.63
C ALA A 133 -6.42 -13.79 -4.25
N MET A 134 -6.64 -14.03 -5.56
CA MET A 134 -7.89 -13.71 -6.24
C MET A 134 -9.08 -14.54 -5.76
N SER A 135 -8.84 -15.78 -5.31
CA SER A 135 -9.85 -16.68 -4.73
C SER A 135 -10.00 -16.55 -3.22
N SER A 136 -9.18 -15.72 -2.56
CA SER A 136 -9.23 -15.54 -1.12
C SER A 136 -10.44 -14.71 -0.68
N THR A 137 -10.99 -15.04 0.49
CA THR A 137 -12.04 -14.27 1.18
C THR A 137 -11.50 -13.06 1.95
N VAL A 138 -10.17 -12.88 1.94
CA VAL A 138 -9.47 -11.78 2.61
C VAL A 138 -9.16 -10.66 1.60
N PRO A 139 -9.31 -9.37 1.95
CA PRO A 139 -8.99 -8.26 1.03
C PRO A 139 -7.50 -8.18 0.71
N PHE A 140 -7.13 -8.42 -0.56
CA PHE A 140 -5.76 -8.35 -1.05
C PHE A 140 -5.58 -7.29 -2.14
N LEU A 141 -4.50 -6.51 -1.99
CA LEU A 141 -3.88 -5.70 -3.02
C LEU A 141 -2.53 -6.31 -3.38
N LEU A 142 -2.39 -6.76 -4.63
CA LEU A 142 -1.16 -7.33 -5.14
C LEU A 142 -0.37 -6.28 -5.89
N LEU A 143 0.83 -5.96 -5.41
CA LEU A 143 1.73 -4.99 -6.03
C LEU A 143 2.91 -5.72 -6.65
N ASN A 144 3.10 -5.60 -7.96
CA ASN A 144 4.32 -6.03 -8.63
C ASN A 144 5.17 -4.79 -8.87
N LEU A 145 6.42 -4.77 -8.39
CA LEU A 145 7.35 -3.67 -8.62
C LEU A 145 8.36 -4.11 -9.68
N ARG A 146 8.51 -3.35 -10.77
CA ARG A 146 9.54 -3.64 -11.77
C ARG A 146 10.91 -3.26 -11.19
N PRO A 147 11.95 -4.09 -11.42
CA PRO A 147 13.31 -3.64 -11.25
C PRO A 147 13.54 -2.41 -12.14
N ILE A 148 14.01 -1.31 -11.57
CA ILE A 148 14.48 -0.17 -12.37
C ILE A 148 15.70 -0.66 -13.14
N SER A 149 15.55 -0.86 -14.46
CA SER A 149 16.70 -0.90 -15.35
C SER A 149 17.29 0.50 -15.35
N ARG A 150 18.46 0.69 -14.74
CA ARG A 150 19.18 1.96 -14.86
C ARG A 150 19.52 2.13 -16.34
N SER A 151 18.75 2.94 -17.06
CA SER A 151 19.20 3.46 -18.35
C SER A 151 20.39 4.36 -18.04
N THR A 152 21.59 3.85 -18.26
CA THR A 152 22.81 4.67 -18.27
C THR A 152 22.76 5.58 -19.49
N SER A 153 21.99 6.67 -19.44
CA SER A 153 22.23 7.80 -20.33
C SER A 153 23.48 8.50 -19.81
N LEU A 154 24.59 8.36 -20.53
CA LEU A 154 25.92 8.89 -20.21
C LEU A 154 26.03 10.41 -20.44
N VAL A 155 24.96 11.17 -20.23
CA VAL A 155 24.94 12.61 -20.49
C VAL A 155 24.28 13.33 -19.30
N ASP A 156 25.02 14.31 -18.79
CA ASP A 156 24.68 15.30 -17.77
C ASP A 156 24.71 14.87 -16.29
N ALA A 157 25.94 14.79 -15.78
CA ALA A 157 26.29 14.58 -14.37
C ALA A 157 26.31 15.87 -13.51
N ALA A 158 25.64 16.95 -13.91
CA ALA A 158 25.76 18.24 -13.21
C ALA A 158 24.53 18.67 -12.38
N ASP A 159 23.34 18.12 -12.60
CA ASP A 159 22.11 18.56 -11.90
C ASP A 159 21.37 17.39 -11.26
N ARG A 160 22.05 16.67 -10.36
CA ARG A 160 21.43 15.64 -9.52
C ARG A 160 20.69 16.28 -8.34
N ARG A 161 19.51 16.85 -8.63
CA ARG A 161 18.43 16.77 -7.65
C ARG A 161 18.14 15.29 -7.41
N GLU A 162 17.92 14.95 -6.16
CA GLU A 162 17.66 13.63 -5.62
C GLU A 162 16.37 13.05 -6.22
N ALA A 163 16.39 12.70 -7.51
CA ALA A 163 15.34 11.93 -8.16
C ALA A 163 15.33 10.57 -7.46
N THR A 164 14.43 10.47 -6.49
CA THR A 164 14.12 9.27 -5.74
C THR A 164 13.95 8.16 -6.76
N ASN A 165 14.89 7.20 -6.76
CA ASN A 165 14.86 6.01 -7.59
C ASN A 165 13.74 5.07 -7.10
N ALA A 166 12.50 5.55 -7.16
CA ALA A 166 11.29 4.82 -6.84
C ALA A 166 11.09 3.75 -7.94
N GLY A 167 10.89 2.50 -7.54
CA GLY A 167 10.70 1.44 -8.52
C GLY A 167 9.40 1.63 -9.28
N ALA A 168 9.41 1.69 -10.61
CA ALA A 168 8.15 1.77 -11.35
C ALA A 168 7.24 0.59 -10.99
N VAL A 169 5.97 0.87 -10.71
CA VAL A 169 4.97 -0.18 -10.53
C VAL A 169 4.91 -1.01 -11.80
N GLY A 170 4.97 -2.31 -11.68
CA GLY A 170 4.83 -3.23 -12.80
C GLY A 170 3.39 -3.58 -13.10
N SER A 171 2.62 -3.87 -12.04
CA SER A 171 1.19 -4.15 -12.09
C SER A 171 0.60 -4.02 -10.70
N VAL A 172 -0.67 -3.62 -10.59
CA VAL A 172 -1.45 -3.66 -9.35
C VAL A 172 -2.72 -4.43 -9.61
N VAL A 173 -3.06 -5.38 -8.73
CA VAL A 173 -4.29 -6.16 -8.83
C VAL A 173 -5.01 -6.16 -7.50
N MET A 174 -6.30 -5.84 -7.51
CA MET A 174 -7.18 -6.01 -6.36
C MET A 174 -7.98 -7.28 -6.51
N ASN A 175 -8.13 -8.05 -5.44
CA ASN A 175 -9.09 -9.14 -5.46
C ASN A 175 -10.53 -8.62 -5.24
N HIS A 176 -11.51 -9.50 -5.50
CA HIS A 176 -12.93 -9.17 -5.41
C HIS A 176 -13.35 -8.74 -4.01
N MET A 177 -12.70 -9.27 -2.95
CA MET A 177 -13.01 -8.89 -1.57
C MET A 177 -12.57 -7.47 -1.25
N LEU A 178 -11.37 -7.07 -1.66
CA LEU A 178 -10.93 -5.68 -1.54
C LEU A 178 -11.83 -4.76 -2.36
N SER A 179 -12.13 -5.11 -3.61
CA SER A 179 -13.05 -4.32 -4.46
C SER A 179 -14.42 -4.13 -3.79
N ARG A 180 -15.01 -5.19 -3.24
CA ARG A 180 -16.30 -5.14 -2.53
C ARG A 180 -16.22 -4.30 -1.24
N MET A 181 -15.16 -4.44 -0.45
CA MET A 181 -14.91 -3.62 0.75
C MET A 181 -14.81 -2.12 0.41
N LEU A 182 -14.36 -1.82 -0.80
CA LEU A 182 -14.26 -0.48 -1.33
C LEU A 182 -15.53 0.01 -2.04
N GLY A 183 -16.61 -0.79 -2.01
CA GLY A 183 -17.89 -0.46 -2.63
C GLY A 183 -17.93 -0.63 -4.14
N GLY A 184 -16.90 -1.25 -4.76
CA GLY A 184 -16.79 -1.35 -6.21
C GLY A 184 -16.48 -0.02 -6.91
N ASP A 185 -16.41 1.08 -6.17
CA ASP A 185 -16.16 2.42 -6.68
C ASP A 185 -14.68 2.66 -7.02
N MET A 186 -13.78 1.85 -6.46
CA MET A 186 -12.34 2.00 -6.66
C MET A 186 -11.81 1.05 -7.73
N GLU A 187 -11.00 1.60 -8.63
CA GLU A 187 -10.38 0.87 -9.72
C GLU A 187 -8.88 1.19 -9.79
N VAL A 188 -8.07 0.20 -10.19
CA VAL A 188 -6.71 0.44 -10.68
C VAL A 188 -6.80 0.52 -12.19
N ARG A 189 -6.22 1.56 -12.78
CA ARG A 189 -6.06 1.67 -14.23
C ARG A 189 -4.59 1.87 -14.57
N TRP A 190 -4.16 1.29 -15.69
CA TRP A 190 -2.83 1.50 -16.21
C TRP A 190 -2.84 2.71 -17.12
N GLU A 191 -2.04 3.72 -16.80
CA GLU A 191 -1.90 4.93 -17.59
C GLU A 191 -0.65 4.81 -18.46
N MET A 192 -0.83 5.03 -19.76
CA MET A 192 0.26 5.09 -20.74
C MET A 192 0.40 6.52 -21.21
N SER A 193 1.59 7.08 -21.08
CA SER A 193 1.89 8.43 -21.54
C SER A 193 2.13 8.40 -23.05
N LEU A 194 1.15 8.87 -23.84
CA LEU A 194 1.27 8.93 -25.30
C LEU A 194 2.17 10.06 -25.81
N ASN A 195 2.52 11.02 -24.95
CA ASN A 195 3.47 12.06 -25.29
C ASN A 195 4.88 11.49 -25.21
N GLY A 196 5.43 11.07 -26.35
CA GLY A 196 6.80 10.59 -26.54
C GLY A 196 7.92 11.57 -26.14
N GLY A 197 7.60 12.67 -25.47
CA GLY A 197 8.52 13.57 -24.80
C GLY A 197 8.88 13.08 -23.39
N GLY A 198 9.40 11.86 -23.27
CA GLY A 198 10.30 11.38 -22.21
C GLY A 198 9.98 11.54 -20.71
N GLN A 199 8.88 12.17 -20.30
CA GLN A 199 8.66 12.58 -18.90
C GLN A 199 7.29 12.20 -18.31
N GLY A 200 6.40 11.63 -19.11
CA GLY A 200 5.19 11.01 -18.57
C GLY A 200 5.52 9.65 -17.96
N GLU A 201 5.31 9.49 -16.65
CA GLU A 201 5.53 8.21 -15.97
C GLU A 201 4.40 7.24 -16.33
N ASP A 202 4.73 6.21 -17.12
CA ASP A 202 3.85 5.06 -17.26
C ASP A 202 3.67 4.38 -15.91
N GLY A 203 2.42 4.22 -15.46
CA GLY A 203 2.16 3.80 -14.08
C GLY A 203 0.74 3.36 -13.81
N ALA A 204 0.56 2.76 -12.64
CA ALA A 204 -0.76 2.43 -12.12
C ALA A 204 -1.36 3.67 -11.44
N GLY A 205 -2.50 4.13 -11.92
CA GLY A 205 -3.32 5.14 -11.28
C GLY A 205 -4.46 4.51 -10.48
N LEU A 206 -4.78 5.08 -9.32
CA LEU A 206 -6.02 4.79 -8.61
C LEU A 206 -7.13 5.68 -9.13
N TYR A 207 -8.30 5.10 -9.35
CA TYR A 207 -9.50 5.81 -9.79
C TYR A 207 -10.63 5.55 -8.80
N TRP A 208 -11.45 6.55 -8.56
CA TRP A 208 -12.66 6.48 -7.75
C TRP A 208 -13.83 7.01 -8.56
N ARG A 209 -14.83 6.15 -8.81
CA ARG A 209 -16.01 6.46 -9.64
C ARG A 209 -15.63 7.06 -11.00
N GLY A 210 -14.61 6.50 -11.63
CA GLY A 210 -14.12 6.95 -12.94
C GLY A 210 -13.19 8.18 -12.92
N HIS A 211 -12.96 8.81 -11.77
CA HIS A 211 -12.04 9.95 -11.63
C HIS A 211 -10.70 9.51 -11.06
N LYS A 212 -9.60 10.02 -11.63
CA LYS A 212 -8.25 9.76 -11.11
C LYS A 212 -8.12 10.34 -9.71
N LEU A 213 -7.68 9.52 -8.76
CA LEU A 213 -7.37 9.95 -7.42
C LEU A 213 -5.97 10.55 -7.40
N GLU A 214 -5.91 11.80 -6.98
CA GLU A 214 -4.65 12.43 -6.63
C GLU A 214 -4.12 11.83 -5.33
N SER A 215 -2.80 11.66 -5.29
CA SER A 215 -2.16 11.26 -4.06
C SER A 215 -2.31 12.38 -3.04
N CYS A 216 -3.00 12.06 -1.96
CA CYS A 216 -3.14 12.95 -0.82
C CYS A 216 -2.98 12.06 0.40
N MET A 217 -1.77 12.15 0.94
CA MET A 217 -1.47 11.76 2.28
C MET A 217 -1.37 13.04 3.10
N PRO A 218 -2.13 13.17 4.21
CA PRO A 218 -1.89 14.26 5.13
C PRO A 218 -0.45 14.17 5.62
N GLU A 219 0.20 15.32 5.76
CA GLU A 219 1.47 15.43 6.46
C GLU A 219 1.21 14.97 7.89
N MET A 220 1.68 13.78 8.21
CA MET A 220 1.59 13.28 9.58
C MET A 220 2.81 13.82 10.31
N ASP A 221 2.59 14.68 11.30
CA ASP A 221 3.62 15.08 12.25
C ASP A 221 4.22 13.79 12.85
N VAL A 222 5.52 13.61 12.63
CA VAL A 222 6.30 12.42 13.01
C VAL A 222 6.77 12.52 14.45
#